data_AF-G4Q3T0-F1
#
_entry.id   AF-G4Q3T0-F1
#
_cell.length_a   1.000
_cell.length_b   1.000
_cell.length_c   1.000
_cell.angle_alpha   90.00
_cell.angle_beta   90.00
_cell.angle_gamma   90.00
#
_symmetry.space_group_name_H-M   'P 1'
#
loop_
_entity.id
_entity.type
_entity.pdbx_description
1 polymer ?
#
loop_
_entity_poly.entity_id
_entity_poly.type
_entity_poly.pdbx_seq_one_letter_code
_entity_poly.pdbx_strand_id
1 'polypeptide(L)'
;MELFIFILLLSLMSFSVAFLVYGFCLRFFGASGTKSKIAQWTLTPLVVILWNLLVITRNDISRAILGALPMVALAAFVIYYKIKHGQDDAPEPHEFIEKRTSAKSLKHKEKIRKREEAKRARREKNK
;
A
#
# COMPACT_ATOMS: atom_id res chain seq x y z
N MET A 1 -16.69 -27.85 -14.25
CA MET A 1 -15.79 -27.52 -13.11
C MET A 1 -14.50 -26.83 -13.55
N GLU A 2 -13.95 -27.17 -14.71
CA GLU A 2 -12.68 -26.61 -15.20
C GLU A 2 -12.71 -25.10 -15.47
N LEU A 3 -13.79 -24.56 -16.07
CA LEU A 3 -13.94 -23.12 -16.30
C LEU A 3 -13.94 -22.30 -14.98
N PHE A 4 -14.57 -22.84 -13.94
CA PHE A 4 -14.60 -22.19 -12.62
C PHE A 4 -13.21 -22.13 -12.00
N ILE A 5 -12.48 -23.25 -12.00
CA ILE A 5 -11.10 -23.32 -11.51
C ILE A 5 -10.18 -22.40 -12.32
N PHE A 6 -10.39 -22.33 -13.64
CA PHE A 6 -9.64 -21.44 -14.51
C PHE A 6 -9.85 -19.97 -14.17
N ILE A 7 -11.10 -19.54 -13.95
CA ILE A 7 -11.42 -18.16 -13.54
C ILE A 7 -10.86 -17.86 -12.15
N LEU A 8 -10.95 -18.81 -11.21
CA LEU A 8 -10.35 -18.67 -9.89
C LEU A 8 -8.83 -18.49 -9.96
N LEU A 9 -8.14 -19.32 -10.74
CA LEU A 9 -6.70 -19.22 -10.95
C LEU A 9 -6.33 -17.87 -11.57
N LEU A 10 -7.06 -17.43 -12.59
CA LEU A 10 -6.82 -16.15 -13.26
C LEU A 10 -7.06 -14.95 -12.32
N SER A 11 -8.08 -15.03 -11.46
CA SER A 11 -8.38 -14.02 -10.44
C SER A 11 -7.28 -13.94 -9.39
N LEU A 12 -6.89 -15.09 -8.82
CA LEU A 12 -5.84 -15.15 -7.81
C LEU A 12 -4.47 -14.71 -8.38
N MET A 13 -4.20 -15.00 -9.65
CA MET A 13 -2.99 -14.56 -10.35
C MET A 13 -2.99 -13.05 -10.52
N SER A 14 -4.11 -12.48 -10.98
CA SER A 14 -4.28 -11.04 -11.13
C SER A 14 -4.10 -10.31 -9.80
N PHE A 15 -4.66 -10.87 -8.73
CA PHE A 15 -4.47 -10.36 -7.37
C PHE A 15 -3.00 -10.38 -6.95
N SER A 16 -2.28 -11.48 -7.22
CA SER A 16 -0.86 -11.60 -6.85
C SER A 16 0.02 -10.62 -7.59
N VAL A 17 -0.18 -10.45 -8.91
CA VAL A 17 0.52 -9.44 -9.71
C VAL A 17 0.22 -8.03 -9.19
N ALA A 18 -1.05 -7.72 -8.91
CA ALA A 18 -1.43 -6.41 -8.38
C ALA A 18 -0.76 -6.13 -7.04
N PHE A 19 -0.71 -7.09 -6.12
CA PHE A 19 -0.06 -6.95 -4.81
C PHE A 19 1.44 -6.71 -4.94
N LEU A 20 2.12 -7.49 -5.79
CA LEU A 20 3.56 -7.35 -6.04
C LEU A 20 3.89 -5.99 -6.67
N VAL A 21 3.13 -5.56 -7.69
CA VAL A 21 3.34 -4.27 -8.35
C VAL A 21 3.03 -3.13 -7.39
N TYR A 22 1.99 -3.24 -6.57
CA TYR A 22 1.66 -2.25 -5.57
C TYR A 22 2.75 -2.12 -4.49
N GLY A 23 3.22 -3.26 -3.95
CA GLY A 23 4.33 -3.30 -3.00
C GLY A 23 5.62 -2.72 -3.60
N PHE A 24 5.91 -3.03 -4.86
CA PHE A 24 7.03 -2.45 -5.60
C PHE A 24 6.87 -0.94 -5.76
N CYS A 25 5.68 -0.47 -6.16
CA CYS A 25 5.39 0.96 -6.28
C CYS A 25 5.58 1.69 -4.95
N LEU A 26 5.15 1.10 -3.83
CA LEU A 26 5.38 1.65 -2.50
C LEU A 26 6.87 1.74 -2.15
N ARG A 27 7.66 0.73 -2.51
CA ARG A 27 9.10 0.68 -2.22
C ARG A 27 9.91 1.71 -3.02
N PHE A 28 9.51 2.00 -4.26
CA PHE A 28 10.23 2.89 -5.17
C PHE A 28 9.71 4.34 -5.14
N PHE A 29 8.39 4.54 -5.20
CA PHE A 29 7.78 5.86 -5.27
C PHE A 29 7.36 6.41 -3.88
N GLY A 30 7.47 5.59 -2.83
CA GLY A 30 7.11 5.96 -1.46
C GLY A 30 5.60 5.98 -1.19
N ALA A 31 5.20 5.87 0.08
CA ALA A 31 3.80 5.78 0.48
C ALA A 31 3.03 7.12 0.43
N SER A 32 3.73 8.26 0.36
CA SER A 32 3.12 9.59 0.40
C SER A 32 3.68 10.50 -0.69
N GLY A 33 2.94 10.59 -1.79
CA GLY A 33 3.14 11.58 -2.85
C GLY A 33 2.06 11.45 -3.91
N THR A 34 1.54 12.58 -4.41
CA THR A 34 0.54 12.59 -5.49
C THR A 34 1.05 11.85 -6.74
N LYS A 35 2.35 11.98 -7.04
CA LYS A 35 3.03 11.24 -8.12
C LYS A 35 3.06 9.72 -7.89
N SER A 36 3.29 9.28 -6.64
CA SER A 36 3.28 7.86 -6.29
C SER A 36 1.88 7.24 -6.42
N LYS A 37 0.83 7.96 -6.00
CA LYS A 37 -0.55 7.50 -6.19
C LYS A 37 -0.94 7.40 -7.66
N ILE A 38 -0.52 8.36 -8.48
CA ILE A 38 -0.77 8.35 -9.93
C ILE A 38 -0.02 7.19 -10.59
N ALA A 39 1.23 6.96 -10.20
CA ALA A 39 2.02 5.82 -10.67
C ALA A 39 1.35 4.50 -10.27
N GLN A 40 0.92 4.33 -9.02
CA GLN A 40 0.19 3.15 -8.57
C GLN A 40 -1.11 2.94 -9.34
N TRP A 41 -1.88 4.01 -9.54
CA TRP A 41 -3.18 3.96 -10.21
C TRP A 41 -3.06 3.64 -11.71
N THR A 42 -1.97 4.03 -12.36
CA THR A 42 -1.77 3.81 -13.80
C THR A 42 -0.96 2.54 -14.08
N LEU A 43 0.13 2.33 -13.33
CA LEU A 43 1.08 1.26 -13.56
C LEU A 43 0.53 -0.10 -13.12
N THR A 44 -0.16 -0.15 -11.98
CA THR A 44 -0.73 -1.42 -11.47
C THR A 44 -1.71 -2.05 -12.46
N PRO A 45 -2.77 -1.37 -12.93
CA PRO A 45 -3.69 -1.97 -13.90
C PRO A 45 -3.00 -2.27 -15.23
N LEU A 46 -2.07 -1.42 -15.68
CA LEU A 46 -1.33 -1.65 -16.93
C LEU A 46 -0.52 -2.95 -16.88
N VAL A 47 0.22 -3.19 -15.80
CA VAL A 47 1.02 -4.41 -15.63
C VAL A 47 0.13 -5.65 -15.46
N VAL A 48 -0.98 -5.54 -14.72
CA VAL A 48 -1.94 -6.64 -14.55
C VAL A 48 -2.57 -7.03 -15.89
N ILE A 49 -2.97 -6.06 -16.71
CA ILE A 49 -3.54 -6.31 -18.04
C ILE A 49 -2.50 -6.96 -18.96
N LEU A 50 -1.28 -6.41 -19.03
CA LEU A 50 -0.19 -6.97 -19.83
C LEU A 50 0.13 -8.42 -19.43
N TRP A 51 0.19 -8.71 -18.13
CA TRP A 51 0.45 -10.06 -17.64
C TRP A 51 -0.69 -11.02 -17.97
N ASN A 52 -1.94 -10.60 -17.77
CA ASN A 52 -3.11 -11.40 -18.14
C ASN A 52 -3.14 -11.72 -19.64
N LEU A 53 -2.90 -10.73 -20.50
CA LEU A 53 -2.81 -10.95 -21.95
C LEU A 53 -1.69 -11.93 -22.30
N LEU A 54 -0.54 -11.82 -21.65
CA LEU A 54 0.59 -12.72 -21.86
C LEU A 54 0.28 -14.15 -21.41
N VAL A 55 -0.50 -14.34 -20.35
CA VAL A 55 -0.91 -15.66 -19.86
C VAL A 55 -1.99 -16.28 -20.74
N ILE A 56 -2.96 -15.48 -21.20
CA ILE A 56 -4.07 -15.96 -22.05
C ILE A 56 -3.57 -16.35 -23.45
N THR A 57 -2.58 -15.64 -23.99
CA THR A 57 -2.00 -15.92 -25.33
C THR A 57 -1.08 -17.15 -25.36
N ARG A 58 -0.82 -17.77 -24.21
CA ARG A 58 0.05 -18.94 -24.06
C ARG A 58 -0.77 -20.21 -23.91
N ASN A 59 -0.28 -21.30 -24.51
CA ASN A 59 -0.94 -22.60 -24.47
C ASN A 59 -0.23 -23.60 -23.55
N ASP A 60 -1.01 -24.60 -23.13
CA ASP A 60 -0.56 -25.78 -22.39
C ASP A 60 0.17 -25.46 -21.07
N ILE A 61 1.43 -25.91 -20.98
CA ILE A 61 2.23 -25.90 -19.76
C ILE A 61 2.77 -24.50 -19.46
N SER A 62 3.05 -23.71 -20.51
CA SER A 62 3.60 -22.37 -20.36
C SER A 62 2.64 -21.42 -19.63
N ARG A 63 1.32 -21.58 -19.85
CA ARG A 63 0.28 -20.83 -19.14
C ARG A 63 0.26 -21.15 -17.65
N ALA A 64 0.39 -22.43 -17.28
CA ALA A 64 0.42 -22.85 -15.89
C ALA A 64 1.67 -22.30 -15.16
N ILE A 65 2.84 -22.35 -15.81
CA ILE A 65 4.09 -21.83 -15.26
C ILE A 65 4.00 -20.31 -15.09
N LEU A 66 3.57 -19.59 -16.13
CA LEU A 66 3.43 -18.13 -16.08
C LEU A 66 2.35 -17.67 -15.09
N GLY A 67 1.29 -18.45 -14.91
CA GLY A 67 0.26 -18.18 -13.90
C GLY A 67 0.73 -18.45 -12.47
N ALA A 68 1.55 -19.48 -12.26
CA ALA A 68 2.08 -19.82 -10.95
C ALA A 68 3.18 -18.86 -10.49
N LEU A 69 3.96 -18.30 -11.41
CA LEU A 69 5.11 -17.44 -11.11
C LEU A 69 4.79 -16.26 -10.15
N PRO A 70 3.77 -15.42 -10.40
CA PRO A 70 3.42 -14.33 -9.47
C PRO A 70 2.89 -14.85 -8.12
N MET A 71 2.25 -16.03 -8.09
CA MET A 71 1.77 -16.64 -6.85
C MET A 71 2.94 -17.08 -5.97
N VAL A 72 3.91 -17.76 -6.57
CA VAL A 72 5.11 -18.23 -5.89
C VAL A 72 5.92 -17.04 -5.40
N ALA A 73 6.06 -15.98 -6.22
CA ALA A 73 6.72 -14.75 -5.82
C ALA A 73 6.01 -14.08 -4.63
N LEU A 74 4.67 -14.03 -4.63
CA LEU A 74 3.90 -13.51 -3.51
C LEU A 74 4.09 -14.36 -2.25
N ALA A 75 4.00 -15.68 -2.35
CA ALA A 75 4.19 -16.60 -1.24
C ALA A 75 5.61 -16.48 -0.65
N ALA A 76 6.63 -16.42 -1.50
CA ALA A 76 8.01 -16.19 -1.10
C ALA A 76 8.19 -14.82 -0.43
N PHE A 77 7.55 -13.78 -0.96
CA PHE A 77 7.57 -12.45 -0.37
C PHE A 77 6.93 -12.43 1.02
N VAL A 78 5.79 -13.09 1.20
CA VAL A 78 5.10 -13.20 2.50
C VAL A 78 5.95 -14.00 3.48
N ILE A 79 6.49 -15.15 3.08
CA ILE A 79 7.35 -15.98 3.94
C ILE A 79 8.61 -15.19 4.33
N TYR A 80 9.27 -14.55 3.37
CA TYR A 80 10.43 -13.71 3.62
C TYR A 80 10.11 -12.57 4.60
N TYR A 81 8.98 -11.88 4.41
CA TYR A 81 8.55 -10.82 5.31
C TYR A 81 8.28 -11.36 6.71
N LYS A 82 7.59 -12.50 6.84
CA LYS A 82 7.32 -13.13 8.14
C LYS A 82 8.59 -13.61 8.85
N ILE A 83 9.58 -14.12 8.11
CA ILE A 83 10.86 -14.55 8.68
C ILE A 83 11.70 -13.34 9.10
N LYS A 84 11.75 -12.28 8.28
CA LYS A 84 12.58 -11.10 8.52
C LYS A 84 12.00 -10.14 9.55
N HIS A 85 10.68 -10.01 9.61
CA HIS A 85 9.95 -9.20 10.59
C HIS A 85 9.30 -10.08 11.66
N GLY A 86 9.98 -11.17 12.04
CA GLY A 86 9.51 -12.11 13.06
C GLY A 86 9.01 -11.39 14.31
N GLN A 87 7.72 -11.57 14.58
CA GLN A 87 7.02 -11.43 15.86
C GLN A 87 6.83 -10.04 16.50
N ASP A 88 7.53 -8.98 16.10
CA ASP A 88 7.45 -7.68 16.81
C ASP A 88 7.03 -6.44 16.00
N ASP A 89 6.55 -6.55 14.75
CA ASP A 89 5.95 -5.39 14.07
C ASP A 89 4.92 -5.85 13.03
N ALA A 90 3.77 -6.33 13.49
CA ALA A 90 2.56 -6.04 12.74
C ALA A 90 2.35 -4.53 12.90
N PRO A 91 2.46 -3.69 11.85
CA PRO A 91 2.07 -2.30 11.98
C PRO A 91 0.57 -2.35 12.22
N GLU A 92 0.17 -2.22 13.47
CA GLU A 92 -1.24 -2.15 13.80
C GLU A 92 -1.83 -0.97 13.02
N PRO A 93 -3.04 -1.09 12.46
CA PRO A 93 -3.62 -0.11 11.54
C PRO A 93 -3.67 1.33 12.09
N HIS A 94 -3.44 1.50 13.39
CA HIS A 94 -3.37 2.76 14.12
C HIS A 94 -2.13 3.62 13.81
N GLU A 95 -0.98 3.04 13.44
CA GLU A 95 0.23 3.85 13.15
C GLU A 95 0.09 4.69 11.86
N PHE A 96 -0.71 4.22 10.90
CA PHE A 96 -1.05 4.99 9.70
C PHE A 96 -2.02 6.14 10.00
N ILE A 97 -2.79 6.07 11.09
CA ILE A 97 -3.70 7.12 11.53
C ILE A 97 -2.95 8.15 12.39
N GLU A 98 -1.97 7.73 13.19
CA GLU A 98 -1.23 8.64 14.07
C GLU A 98 -0.39 9.64 13.26
N LYS A 99 0.25 9.23 12.16
CA LYS A 99 0.92 10.17 11.22
C LYS A 99 -0.05 11.09 10.46
N ARG A 100 -1.36 10.79 10.45
CA ARG A 100 -2.42 11.70 9.99
C ARG A 100 -2.92 12.68 11.07
N THR A 101 -2.35 12.69 12.28
CA THR A 101 -2.39 13.91 13.12
C THR A 101 -1.39 14.93 12.57
N SER A 102 -1.71 15.32 11.33
CA SER A 102 -1.12 16.34 10.49
C SER A 102 -0.40 17.43 11.25
N ALA A 103 0.77 17.83 10.76
CA ALA A 103 1.42 19.09 11.13
C ALA A 103 0.46 20.32 11.15
N LYS A 104 -0.72 20.25 10.50
CA LYS A 104 -1.80 21.24 10.64
C LYS A 104 -2.47 21.24 12.01
N SER A 105 -2.69 20.09 12.65
CA SER A 105 -3.29 19.96 13.99
C SER A 105 -2.36 20.51 15.07
N LEU A 106 -1.06 20.18 14.99
CA LEU A 106 -0.03 20.75 15.88
C LEU A 106 0.05 22.28 15.74
N LYS A 107 0.06 22.81 14.51
CA LYS A 107 0.04 24.27 14.26
C LYS A 107 -1.23 24.94 14.76
N HIS A 108 -2.39 24.28 14.67
CA HIS A 108 -3.65 24.82 15.18
C HIS A 108 -3.65 24.86 16.72
N LYS A 109 -3.21 23.79 17.38
CA LYS A 109 -3.03 23.74 18.84
C LYS A 109 -2.05 24.81 19.33
N GLU A 110 -0.93 25.00 18.66
CA GLU A 110 0.05 26.02 19.04
C GLU A 110 -0.50 27.44 18.89
N LYS A 111 -1.29 27.71 17.84
CA LYS A 111 -1.95 29.01 17.63
C LYS A 111 -3.02 29.29 18.68
N ILE A 112 -3.74 28.27 19.14
CA ILE A 112 -4.70 28.41 20.24
C ILE A 112 -3.95 28.67 21.55
N ARG A 113 -2.87 27.94 21.85
CA ARG A 113 -2.06 28.14 23.07
C ARG A 113 -1.50 29.56 23.16
N LYS A 114 -0.91 30.09 22.08
CA LYS A 114 -0.40 31.47 22.03
C LYS A 114 -1.49 32.52 22.22
N ARG A 115 -2.72 32.27 21.75
CA ARG A 115 -3.86 33.17 21.98
C ARG A 115 -4.35 33.15 23.42
N GLU A 116 -4.33 31.99 24.08
CA GLU A 116 -4.68 31.90 25.49
C GLU A 116 -3.62 32.54 26.39
N GLU A 117 -2.34 32.31 26.14
CA GLU A 117 -1.24 32.95 26.87
C GLU A 117 -1.30 34.49 26.72
N ALA A 118 -1.54 35.01 25.51
CA ALA A 118 -1.73 36.45 25.31
C ALA A 118 -2.96 37.01 26.05
N LYS A 119 -4.04 36.24 26.17
CA LYS A 119 -5.21 36.63 26.97
C LYS A 119 -4.93 36.60 28.46
N ARG A 120 -4.17 35.60 28.96
CA ARG A 120 -3.77 35.53 30.38
C ARG A 120 -2.83 36.67 30.75
N ALA A 121 -1.81 36.94 29.93
CA ALA A 121 -0.90 38.06 30.12
C ALA A 121 -1.63 39.42 30.13
N ARG A 122 -2.66 39.60 29.28
CA ARG A 122 -3.50 40.80 29.32
C ARG A 122 -4.36 40.91 30.58
N ARG A 123 -4.82 39.78 31.15
CA ARG A 123 -5.59 39.77 32.40
C ARG A 123 -4.71 40.06 33.61
N GLU A 124 -3.47 39.58 33.61
CA GLU A 124 -2.50 39.88 34.67
C GLU A 124 -2.01 41.33 34.63
N LYS A 125 -1.91 41.94 33.44
CA LYS A 125 -1.50 43.35 33.29
C LYS A 125 -2.60 44.37 33.60
N ASN A 126 -3.85 43.92 33.72
CA ASN A 126 -5.04 44.77 33.92
C ASN A 126 -5.69 44.55 35.30
N LYS A 127 -4.95 43.90 36.21
CA LYS A 127 -5.24 43.72 37.62
C LYS A 127 -4.17 44.43 38.43
#